data_AF-A0A966PXP8-F1
#
_entry.id   AF-A0A966PXP8-F1
#
_cell.length_a   1.000
_cell.length_b   1.000
_cell.length_c   1.000
_cell.angle_alpha   90.00
_cell.angle_beta   90.00
_cell.angle_gamma   90.00
#
_symmetry.space_group_name_H-M   'P 1'
#
loop_
_entity.id
_entity.type
_entity.pdbx_description
1 polymer ?
#
loop_
_entity_poly.entity_id
_entity_poly.type
_entity_poly.pdbx_seq_one_letter_code
_entity_poly.pdbx_strand_id
1 'polypeptide(L)'
;MRFRSLNPAVEPKYMGMTGVETKMYNVLDIDKAGDWIGICEGELDTITLSACIGIPCVGIPGANSWKKHYTRLLADFERIFVFADGDQPGKEFAASLARELPVTVVQMPDGEDVNSIYVKYGSQYIRERMGLNES
;
A
#
# COMPACT_ATOMS: atom_id res chain seq x y z
N MET A 1 16.27 -2.01 -6.09
CA MET A 1 15.97 -0.57 -6.19
C MET A 1 15.02 -0.37 -7.36
N ARG A 2 13.93 0.39 -7.17
CA ARG A 2 12.95 0.70 -8.24
C ARG A 2 13.00 2.18 -8.58
N PHE A 3 12.67 2.49 -9.82
CA PHE A 3 12.64 3.85 -10.38
C PHE A 3 11.26 4.10 -10.96
N ARG A 4 10.74 5.31 -10.79
CA ARG A 4 9.47 5.73 -11.39
C ARG A 4 9.75 6.60 -12.61
N SER A 5 9.09 6.30 -13.73
CA SER A 5 9.09 7.22 -14.87
C SER A 5 8.32 8.49 -14.51
N LEU A 6 8.91 9.65 -14.79
CA LEU A 6 8.23 10.94 -14.67
C LEU A 6 7.44 11.32 -15.92
N ASN A 7 7.72 10.67 -17.06
CA ASN A 7 6.98 10.89 -18.29
C ASN A 7 5.76 9.95 -18.33
N PRO A 8 4.52 10.47 -18.37
CA PRO A 8 3.31 9.65 -18.42
C PRO A 8 3.21 8.77 -19.67
N ALA A 9 3.95 9.08 -20.73
CA ALA A 9 3.94 8.32 -21.98
C ALA A 9 4.91 7.11 -21.98
N VAL A 10 5.62 6.86 -20.89
CA VAL A 10 6.63 5.79 -20.80
C VAL A 10 6.14 4.67 -19.90
N GLU A 11 6.04 3.48 -20.49
CA GLU A 11 5.73 2.23 -19.80
C GLU A 11 6.98 1.31 -19.71
N PRO A 12 7.19 0.59 -18.59
CA PRO A 12 6.35 0.57 -17.39
C PRO A 12 6.56 1.81 -16.48
N LYS A 13 5.48 2.29 -15.84
CA LYS A 13 5.50 3.35 -14.81
C LYS A 13 6.59 3.14 -13.75
N TYR A 14 6.91 1.89 -13.41
CA TYR A 14 8.00 1.51 -12.52
C TYR A 14 8.99 0.52 -13.16
N MET A 15 10.27 0.88 -13.14
CA MET A 15 11.39 0.04 -13.58
C MET A 15 12.15 -0.52 -12.39
N GLY A 16 12.52 -1.80 -12.44
CA GLY A 16 13.40 -2.44 -11.45
C GLY A 16 14.77 -2.71 -12.03
N MET A 17 15.81 -2.72 -11.18
CA MET A 17 17.08 -3.36 -11.56
C MET A 17 16.89 -4.87 -11.65
N THR A 18 17.13 -5.44 -12.82
CA THR A 18 17.13 -6.90 -13.05
C THR A 18 18.13 -7.58 -12.11
N GLY A 19 17.69 -8.65 -11.44
CA GLY A 19 18.53 -9.42 -10.51
C GLY A 19 18.55 -8.94 -9.06
N VAL A 20 17.84 -7.85 -8.71
CA VAL A 20 17.73 -7.38 -7.33
C VAL A 20 16.45 -7.90 -6.69
N GLU A 21 16.56 -8.68 -5.61
CA GLU A 21 15.40 -9.07 -4.81
C GLU A 21 14.67 -7.86 -4.26
N THR A 22 13.35 -7.82 -4.47
CA THR A 22 12.47 -6.84 -3.87
C THR A 22 12.21 -7.18 -2.41
N LYS A 23 12.24 -6.14 -1.56
CA LYS A 23 11.94 -6.22 -0.13
C LYS A 23 10.72 -5.35 0.17
N MET A 24 10.08 -5.62 1.30
CA MET A 24 9.06 -4.71 1.85
C MET A 24 9.66 -3.30 2.02
N TYR A 25 8.95 -2.32 1.49
CA TYR A 25 9.31 -0.91 1.57
C TYR A 25 8.75 -0.29 2.85
N ASN A 26 9.48 0.70 3.40
CA ASN A 26 9.09 1.47 4.58
C ASN A 26 8.84 0.64 5.86
N VAL A 27 9.59 -0.44 6.08
CA VAL A 27 9.45 -1.31 7.26
C VAL A 27 9.58 -0.59 8.61
N LEU A 28 10.21 0.59 8.65
CA LEU A 28 10.33 1.40 9.87
C LEU A 28 8.98 1.92 10.39
N ASP A 29 7.94 1.95 9.55
CA ASP A 29 6.60 2.33 10.01
C ASP A 29 5.92 1.24 10.83
N ILE A 30 6.43 0.00 10.81
CA ILE A 30 5.96 -1.05 11.71
C ILE A 30 6.22 -0.65 13.16
N ASP A 31 7.37 -0.04 13.46
CA ASP A 31 7.72 0.40 14.82
C ASP A 31 6.97 1.68 15.24
N LYS A 32 6.45 2.45 14.28
CA LYS A 32 5.69 3.69 14.54
C LYS A 32 4.19 3.45 14.66
N ALA A 33 3.70 2.37 14.06
CA ALA A 33 2.31 2.01 14.08
C ALA A 33 1.89 1.66 15.52
N GLY A 34 0.67 2.07 15.88
CA GLY A 34 0.00 1.60 17.09
C GLY A 34 -0.73 0.29 16.81
N ASP A 35 -2.03 0.27 17.03
CA ASP A 35 -2.83 -0.95 16.89
C ASP A 35 -3.08 -1.36 15.43
N TRP A 36 -2.77 -0.50 14.46
CA TRP A 36 -3.08 -0.74 13.06
C TRP A 36 -2.02 -0.20 12.09
N ILE A 37 -1.97 -0.83 10.91
CA ILE A 37 -1.02 -0.48 9.85
C ILE A 37 -1.64 -0.59 8.45
N GLY A 38 -1.17 0.23 7.51
CA GLY A 38 -1.52 0.18 6.09
C GLY A 38 -0.55 -0.63 5.22
N ILE A 39 -1.05 -1.21 4.14
CA ILE A 39 -0.27 -1.91 3.11
C ILE A 39 -0.68 -1.41 1.72
N CYS A 40 0.30 -1.09 0.87
CA CYS A 40 0.11 -0.76 -0.55
C CYS A 40 0.95 -1.67 -1.47
N GLU A 41 0.58 -1.75 -2.75
CA GLU A 41 1.38 -2.43 -3.79
C GLU A 41 2.55 -1.56 -4.34
N GLY A 42 2.51 -0.25 -4.10
CA GLY A 42 3.46 0.71 -4.66
C GLY A 42 4.18 1.55 -3.61
N GLU A 43 5.48 1.84 -3.86
CA GLU A 43 6.25 2.71 -2.97
C GLU A 43 5.70 4.16 -2.92
N LEU A 44 5.14 4.69 -4.01
CA LEU A 44 4.59 6.06 -3.98
C LEU A 44 3.31 6.14 -3.11
N ASP A 45 2.45 5.13 -3.19
CA ASP A 45 1.23 5.08 -2.38
C ASP A 45 1.58 4.95 -0.90
N THR A 46 2.59 4.14 -0.58
CA THR A 46 3.16 4.08 0.77
C THR A 46 3.71 5.43 1.23
N ILE A 47 4.47 6.15 0.39
CA ILE A 47 4.98 7.49 0.74
C ILE A 47 3.82 8.47 0.96
N THR A 48 2.78 8.41 0.11
CA THR A 48 1.61 9.27 0.22
C THR A 48 0.91 9.05 1.57
N LEU A 49 0.67 7.79 1.96
CA LEU A 49 0.06 7.47 3.25
C LEU A 49 0.96 7.87 4.42
N SER A 50 2.20 7.39 4.43
CA SER A 50 3.13 7.55 5.55
C SER A 50 3.57 9.01 5.72
N ALA A 51 4.15 9.60 4.69
CA ALA A 51 4.81 10.89 4.79
C ALA A 51 3.87 12.09 4.57
N CYS A 52 2.84 11.95 3.72
CA CYS A 52 1.95 13.07 3.40
C CYS A 52 0.68 13.09 4.26
N ILE A 53 0.17 11.92 4.66
CA ILE A 53 -1.10 11.81 5.41
C ILE A 53 -0.87 11.49 6.89
N GLY A 54 0.25 10.82 7.23
CA GLY A 54 0.53 10.36 8.60
C GLY A 54 -0.15 9.04 8.95
N ILE A 55 -0.43 8.19 7.95
CA ILE A 55 -0.95 6.83 8.11
C ILE A 55 0.25 5.88 8.00
N PRO A 56 0.65 5.18 9.09
CA PRO A 56 1.79 4.27 9.04
C PRO A 56 1.53 3.17 8.01
N CYS A 57 2.47 2.99 7.08
CA CYS A 57 2.25 2.11 5.94
C CYS A 57 3.53 1.47 5.42
N VAL A 58 3.40 0.21 5.00
CA VAL A 58 4.45 -0.53 4.27
C VAL A 58 4.04 -0.77 2.81
N GLY A 59 5.04 -0.88 1.94
CA GLY A 59 4.85 -1.11 0.50
C GLY A 59 5.32 -2.50 0.08
N ILE A 60 4.53 -3.22 -0.70
CA ILE A 60 4.89 -4.50 -1.30
C ILE A 60 5.11 -4.28 -2.79
N PRO A 61 6.36 -4.15 -3.26
CA PRO A 61 6.66 -3.77 -4.64
C PRO A 61 6.17 -4.82 -5.65
N GLY A 62 4.93 -4.69 -6.11
CA GLY A 62 4.22 -5.64 -6.96
C GLY A 62 3.67 -6.85 -6.22
N ALA A 63 2.47 -7.29 -6.60
CA ALA A 63 1.74 -8.38 -5.94
C ALA A 63 2.53 -9.70 -5.77
N ASN A 64 3.38 -10.03 -6.74
CA ASN A 64 4.22 -11.25 -6.72
C ASN A 64 5.40 -11.19 -5.74
N SER A 65 5.70 -10.03 -5.16
CA SER A 65 6.80 -9.84 -4.20
C SER A 65 6.40 -10.18 -2.76
N TRP A 66 5.15 -10.57 -2.51
CA TRP A 66 4.70 -10.98 -1.18
C TRP A 66 5.41 -12.27 -0.75
N LYS A 67 6.08 -12.22 0.41
CA LYS A 67 6.72 -13.39 1.02
C LYS A 67 5.93 -13.79 2.25
N LYS A 68 5.60 -15.09 2.38
CA LYS A 68 4.78 -15.60 3.50
C LYS A 68 5.30 -15.22 4.89
N HIS A 69 6.61 -15.05 5.07
CA HIS A 69 7.16 -14.66 6.37
C HIS A 69 6.86 -13.20 6.76
N TYR A 70 6.40 -12.35 5.83
CA TYR A 70 5.96 -10.99 6.13
C TYR A 70 4.71 -10.96 7.03
N THR A 71 3.90 -12.02 7.03
CA THR A 71 2.77 -12.14 7.96
C THR A 71 3.20 -12.03 9.42
N ARG A 72 4.40 -12.50 9.75
CA ARG A 72 4.96 -12.43 11.11
C ARG A 72 5.24 -11.00 11.56
N LEU A 73 5.55 -10.10 10.63
CA LEU A 73 5.78 -8.69 10.91
C LEU A 73 4.47 -7.93 11.15
N LEU A 74 3.35 -8.50 10.72
CA LEU A 74 2.05 -7.85 10.72
C LEU A 74 1.06 -8.48 11.71
N ALA A 75 1.39 -9.66 12.25
CA ALA A 75 0.51 -10.45 13.10
C ALA A 75 0.17 -9.76 14.43
N ASP A 76 1.00 -8.82 14.87
CA ASP A 76 0.81 -8.11 16.15
C ASP A 76 -0.15 -6.91 16.02
N PHE A 77 -0.56 -6.52 14.81
CA PHE A 77 -1.54 -5.46 14.61
C PHE A 77 -2.97 -5.99 14.75
N GLU A 78 -3.80 -5.27 15.50
CA GLU A 78 -5.23 -5.56 15.62
C GLU A 78 -5.97 -5.36 14.29
N ARG A 79 -5.52 -4.40 13.48
CA ARG A 79 -6.12 -4.11 12.18
C ARG A 79 -5.08 -3.84 11.11
N ILE A 80 -5.18 -4.56 10.00
CA ILE A 80 -4.34 -4.36 8.83
C ILE A 80 -5.21 -3.83 7.70
N PHE A 81 -4.89 -2.65 7.18
CA PHE A 81 -5.58 -2.05 6.04
C PHE A 81 -4.80 -2.33 4.76
N VAL A 82 -5.47 -2.89 3.75
CA VAL A 82 -4.88 -3.03 2.41
C VAL A 82 -5.51 -1.99 1.49
N PHE A 83 -4.71 -1.03 1.07
CA PHE A 83 -5.12 0.00 0.11
C PHE A 83 -4.90 -0.55 -1.30
N ALA A 84 -5.99 -0.97 -1.93
CA ALA A 84 -5.98 -1.62 -3.22
C ALA A 84 -6.27 -0.60 -4.34
N ASP A 85 -5.42 -0.59 -5.36
CA ASP A 85 -5.62 0.23 -6.55
C ASP A 85 -6.92 -0.17 -7.26
N GLY A 86 -7.50 0.80 -7.97
CA GLY A 86 -8.75 0.68 -8.71
C GLY A 86 -8.66 -0.15 -9.98
N ASP A 87 -7.80 -1.16 -10.02
CA ASP A 87 -7.59 -2.00 -11.19
C ASP A 87 -7.61 -3.49 -10.83
N GLN A 88 -7.48 -4.34 -11.84
CA GLN A 88 -7.51 -5.79 -11.65
C GLN A 88 -6.31 -6.29 -10.82
N PRO A 89 -5.06 -5.86 -11.09
CA PRO A 89 -3.91 -6.20 -10.24
C PRO A 89 -4.09 -5.84 -8.75
N GLY A 90 -4.56 -4.63 -8.44
CA GLY A 90 -4.78 -4.20 -7.06
C GLY A 90 -5.83 -5.04 -6.34
N LYS A 91 -6.92 -5.40 -7.03
CA LYS A 91 -7.96 -6.31 -6.52
C LYS A 91 -7.40 -7.71 -6.24
N GLU A 92 -6.57 -8.24 -7.13
CA GLU A 92 -5.92 -9.54 -6.95
C GLU A 92 -4.92 -9.56 -5.80
N PHE A 93 -4.14 -8.49 -5.65
CA PHE A 93 -3.22 -8.29 -4.53
C PHE A 93 -3.96 -8.32 -3.19
N ALA A 94 -5.03 -7.53 -3.07
CA ALA A 94 -5.84 -7.48 -1.85
C ALA A 94 -6.50 -8.82 -1.53
N ALA A 95 -7.05 -9.51 -2.54
CA ALA A 95 -7.61 -10.84 -2.37
C ALA A 95 -6.55 -11.87 -1.94
N SER A 96 -5.32 -11.76 -2.44
CA SER A 96 -4.22 -12.63 -2.04
C SER A 96 -3.84 -12.42 -0.58
N LEU A 97 -3.71 -11.16 -0.13
CA LEU A 97 -3.41 -10.85 1.27
C LEU A 97 -4.52 -11.27 2.22
N ALA A 98 -5.79 -11.09 1.84
CA ALA A 98 -6.93 -11.48 2.66
C ALA A 98 -7.03 -13.00 2.89
N ARG A 99 -6.36 -13.82 2.08
CA ARG A 99 -6.24 -15.28 2.32
C ARG A 99 -5.18 -15.63 3.35
N GLU A 100 -4.20 -14.77 3.57
CA GLU A 100 -3.06 -15.01 4.47
C GLU A 100 -3.24 -14.32 5.83
N LEU A 101 -3.98 -13.20 5.88
CA LEU A 101 -4.17 -12.37 7.07
C LEU A 101 -5.61 -11.80 7.15
N PRO A 102 -6.14 -11.55 8.36
CA PRO A 102 -7.38 -10.83 8.53
C PRO A 102 -7.19 -9.34 8.23
N VAL A 103 -7.49 -8.93 7.00
CA VAL A 103 -7.30 -7.55 6.53
C VAL A 103 -8.62 -6.85 6.26
N THR A 104 -8.62 -5.52 6.39
CA THR A 104 -9.68 -4.63 5.90
C THR A 104 -9.24 -4.03 4.57
N VAL A 105 -9.94 -4.33 3.49
CA VAL A 105 -9.60 -3.79 2.17
C VAL A 105 -10.21 -2.40 2.00
N VAL A 106 -9.36 -1.42 1.71
CA VAL A 106 -9.74 -0.06 1.33
C VAL A 106 -9.56 0.07 -0.18
N GLN A 107 -10.62 -0.22 -0.91
CA GLN A 107 -10.60 -0.22 -2.37
C GLN A 107 -10.67 1.21 -2.94
N MET A 108 -9.71 1.56 -3.80
CA MET A 108 -9.75 2.81 -4.57
C MET A 108 -10.76 2.72 -5.74
N PRO A 109 -11.31 3.85 -6.22
CA PRO A 109 -12.22 3.88 -7.36
C PRO A 109 -11.52 3.41 -8.63
N ASP A 110 -12.30 2.93 -9.60
CA ASP A 110 -11.75 2.37 -10.82
C ASP A 110 -10.77 3.35 -11.53
N GLY A 111 -9.58 2.86 -11.84
CA GLY A 111 -8.50 3.62 -12.49
C GLY A 111 -7.71 4.56 -11.57
N GLU A 112 -7.95 4.56 -10.26
CA GLU A 112 -7.25 5.41 -9.30
C GLU A 112 -6.31 4.61 -8.39
N ASP A 113 -5.20 5.25 -7.99
CA ASP A 113 -4.29 4.79 -6.94
C ASP A 113 -4.41 5.72 -5.71
N VAL A 114 -3.74 5.38 -4.61
CA VAL A 114 -3.83 6.20 -3.38
C VAL A 114 -3.30 7.60 -3.64
N ASN A 115 -2.21 7.71 -4.41
CA ASN A 115 -1.63 8.99 -4.77
C ASN A 115 -2.59 9.87 -5.58
N SER A 116 -3.24 9.33 -6.61
CA SER A 116 -4.18 10.08 -7.45
C SER A 116 -5.39 10.56 -6.66
N ILE A 117 -5.90 9.73 -5.75
CA ILE A 117 -6.97 10.10 -4.83
C ILE A 117 -6.54 11.20 -3.87
N TYR A 118 -5.35 11.10 -3.28
CA TYR A 118 -4.83 12.14 -2.41
C TYR A 118 -4.69 13.48 -3.13
N VAL A 119 -4.20 13.48 -4.37
CA VAL A 119 -4.07 14.70 -5.19
C VAL A 119 -5.43 15.30 -5.53
N LYS A 120 -6.44 14.47 -5.81
CA LYS A 120 -7.79 14.93 -6.24
C LYS A 120 -8.66 15.39 -5.08
N TYR A 121 -8.63 14.67 -3.96
CA TYR A 121 -9.63 14.80 -2.88
C TYR A 121 -9.00 15.06 -1.50
N GLY A 122 -7.68 15.02 -1.39
CA GLY A 122 -6.97 15.22 -0.13
C GLY A 122 -7.01 14.02 0.81
N SER A 123 -6.39 14.18 1.98
CA SER A 123 -6.24 13.12 2.99
C SER A 123 -7.57 12.65 3.60
N GLN A 124 -8.55 13.55 3.69
CA GLN A 124 -9.82 13.28 4.38
C GLN A 124 -10.58 12.12 3.72
N TYR A 125 -10.57 12.09 2.40
CA TYR A 125 -11.24 11.06 1.62
C TYR A 125 -10.70 9.66 1.89
N ILE A 126 -9.38 9.52 2.12
CA ILE A 126 -8.76 8.24 2.48
C ILE A 126 -9.15 7.85 3.90
N ARG A 127 -9.13 8.80 4.85
CA ARG A 127 -9.47 8.58 6.26
C ARG A 127 -10.91 8.10 6.43
N GLU A 128 -11.86 8.72 5.72
CA GLU A 128 -13.27 8.33 5.74
C GLU A 128 -13.48 6.88 5.30
N ARG A 129 -12.76 6.43 4.27
CA ARG A 129 -12.86 5.03 3.82
C ARG A 129 -12.23 4.02 4.75
N MET A 130 -11.27 4.42 5.58
CA MET A 130 -10.73 3.52 6.60
C MET A 130 -11.74 3.25 7.73
N GLY A 131 -12.81 4.06 7.84
CA GLY A 131 -13.82 3.90 8.88
C GLY A 131 -13.26 4.04 10.29
N LEU A 132 -12.10 4.71 10.44
CA LEU A 132 -11.55 5.08 11.73
C LEU A 132 -12.33 6.31 12.20
N ASN A 133 -13.49 6.08 12.83
CA ASN A 133 -14.17 7.14 13.56
C ASN A 133 -13.25 7.59 14.69
N GLU A 134 -12.98 8.89 14.79
CA GLU A 134 -12.19 9.45 15.88
C GLU A 134 -12.80 9.01 17.21
N SER A 135 -11.98 8.33 18.02
CA SER A 135 -12.29 7.94 19.39
C SER A 135 -12.01 9.11 20.32
#